data_AF-A0A935ERM8-F1
#
_entry.id   AF-A0A935ERM8-F1
#
_cell.length_a   1.000
_cell.length_b   1.000
_cell.length_c   1.000
_cell.angle_alpha   90.00
_cell.angle_beta   90.00
_cell.angle_gamma   90.00
#
_symmetry.space_group_name_H-M   'P 1'
#
loop_
_entity.id
_entity.type
_entity.pdbx_description
1 polymer ?
#
loop_
_entity_poly.entity_id
_entity_poly.type
_entity_poly.pdbx_seq_one_letter_code
_entity_poly.pdbx_strand_id
1 'polypeptide(L)'
;METTLFRRKRVYDPVLRSIHAWNALLIVFLALSGQLADGLELAWPAAALWRLHLWLGYALMLGLTARLVWAFAGPEVARWQGLWHPAAWRAVLGQRRIFTPPETFGHHPLASAGYLMIYGLLLVMALSGLALAAIDQGTGPLYPLLGYTLELKTFFRAPHEWLQYVFIAFIVAHLGALILHERRHGVPVAQAMVSGYQYLKEKP
;
A
#
# COMPACT_ATOMS: atom_id res chain seq x y z
N MET A 1 -8.80 -19.03 -34.54
CA MET A 1 -8.38 -18.60 -33.19
C MET A 1 -6.98 -18.01 -33.33
N GLU A 2 -6.80 -16.71 -33.12
CA GLU A 2 -5.46 -16.14 -33.01
C GLU A 2 -4.83 -16.64 -31.70
N THR A 3 -3.78 -17.45 -31.79
CA THR A 3 -2.96 -17.83 -30.64
C THR A 3 -2.17 -16.61 -30.18
N THR A 4 -2.62 -15.98 -29.10
CA THR A 4 -1.84 -14.93 -28.44
C THR A 4 -0.67 -15.58 -27.70
N LEU A 5 0.55 -15.34 -28.16
CA LEU A 5 1.75 -15.80 -27.47
C LEU A 5 2.09 -14.85 -26.31
N PHE A 6 2.44 -15.43 -25.16
CA PHE A 6 2.83 -14.69 -23.97
C PHE A 6 4.26 -15.02 -23.56
N ARG A 7 5.06 -13.98 -23.36
CA ARG A 7 6.36 -14.10 -22.70
C ARG A 7 6.18 -13.98 -21.20
N ARG A 8 6.63 -14.98 -20.45
CA ARG A 8 6.64 -14.97 -18.98
C ARG A 8 8.04 -14.78 -18.41
N LYS A 9 8.17 -14.00 -17.34
CA LYS A 9 9.41 -13.87 -16.54
C LYS A 9 9.06 -13.90 -15.07
N ARG A 10 9.89 -14.54 -14.25
CA ARG A 10 9.79 -14.43 -12.79
C ARG A 10 10.32 -13.06 -12.39
N VAL A 11 9.42 -12.19 -11.92
CA VAL A 11 9.72 -10.79 -11.59
C VAL A 11 9.66 -10.59 -10.09
N TYR A 12 8.58 -11.03 -9.44
CA TYR A 12 8.40 -10.79 -8.01
C TYR A 12 8.86 -12.00 -7.19
N ASP A 13 9.80 -11.76 -6.28
CA ASP A 13 10.32 -12.76 -5.37
C ASP A 13 9.28 -13.14 -4.29
N PRO A 14 9.39 -14.32 -3.64
CA PRO A 14 8.41 -14.75 -2.64
C PRO A 14 8.36 -13.83 -1.41
N VAL A 15 9.49 -13.28 -0.96
CA VAL A 15 9.54 -12.44 0.24
C VAL A 15 8.81 -11.12 0.00
N LEU A 16 9.07 -10.46 -1.13
CA LEU A 16 8.34 -9.24 -1.51
C LEU A 16 6.83 -9.47 -1.60
N ARG A 17 6.40 -10.59 -2.17
CA ARG A 17 4.96 -10.94 -2.29
C ARG A 17 4.33 -11.19 -0.92
N SER A 18 5.02 -11.90 -0.03
CA SER A 18 4.55 -12.12 1.34
C SER A 18 4.43 -10.82 2.13
N ILE A 19 5.43 -9.94 2.04
CA ILE A 19 5.41 -8.61 2.69
C ILE A 19 4.26 -7.76 2.13
N HIS A 20 4.05 -7.79 0.81
CA HIS A 20 2.93 -7.09 0.19
C HIS A 20 1.58 -7.62 0.69
N ALA A 21 1.38 -8.94 0.68
CA ALA A 21 0.13 -9.56 1.15
C ALA A 21 -0.14 -9.24 2.63
N TRP A 22 0.90 -9.32 3.47
CA TRP A 22 0.84 -8.94 4.89
C TRP A 22 0.36 -7.49 5.06
N ASN A 23 1.05 -6.54 4.41
CA ASN A 23 0.69 -5.12 4.51
C ASN A 23 -0.70 -4.85 3.94
N ALA A 24 -1.05 -5.43 2.79
CA ALA A 24 -2.35 -5.24 2.17
C ALA A 24 -3.50 -5.73 3.07
N LEU A 25 -3.36 -6.92 3.67
CA LEU A 25 -4.36 -7.46 4.60
C LEU A 25 -4.50 -6.61 5.86
N LEU A 26 -3.38 -6.18 6.45
CA LEU A 26 -3.41 -5.34 7.64
C LEU A 26 -4.01 -3.97 7.39
N ILE A 27 -3.74 -3.34 6.24
CA ILE A 27 -4.35 -2.06 5.87
C ILE A 27 -5.88 -2.22 5.76
N VAL A 28 -6.36 -3.31 5.16
CA VAL A 28 -7.80 -3.59 5.08
C VAL A 28 -8.40 -3.80 6.47
N PHE A 29 -7.78 -4.61 7.32
CA PHE A 29 -8.30 -4.85 8.68
C PHE A 29 -8.21 -3.61 9.58
N LEU A 30 -7.20 -2.75 9.42
CA LEU A 30 -7.12 -1.47 10.10
C LEU A 30 -8.25 -0.53 9.70
N ALA A 31 -8.52 -0.40 8.40
CA ALA A 31 -9.62 0.41 7.90
C ALA A 31 -10.98 -0.11 8.42
N LEU A 32 -11.19 -1.44 8.41
CA LEU A 32 -12.41 -2.05 8.91
C LEU A 32 -12.57 -1.87 10.42
N SER A 33 -11.52 -2.18 11.20
CA SER A 33 -11.57 -2.05 12.66
C SER A 33 -11.78 -0.61 13.10
N GLY A 34 -11.15 0.37 12.44
CA GLY A 34 -11.36 1.80 12.73
C GLY A 34 -12.80 2.24 12.44
N GLN A 35 -13.31 1.98 11.23
CA GLN A 35 -14.69 2.32 10.86
C GLN A 35 -15.74 1.65 11.76
N LEU A 36 -15.55 0.37 12.12
CA LEU A 36 -16.47 -0.34 13.00
C LEU A 36 -16.40 0.18 14.44
N ALA A 37 -15.20 0.52 14.93
CA ALA A 37 -15.05 1.07 16.27
C ALA A 37 -15.70 2.45 16.38
N ASP A 38 -15.51 3.32 15.39
CA ASP A 38 -16.16 4.63 15.31
C ASP A 38 -17.69 4.50 15.23
N GLY A 39 -18.20 3.59 14.39
CA GLY A 39 -19.64 3.41 14.20
C GLY A 39 -20.39 2.77 15.38
N LEU A 40 -19.67 2.10 16.30
CA LEU A 40 -20.24 1.48 17.50
C LEU A 40 -20.17 2.38 18.74
N GLU A 41 -19.55 3.57 18.63
CA GLU A 41 -19.41 4.58 19.68
C GLU A 41 -19.02 3.99 21.06
N LEU A 42 -19.95 4.01 22.02
CA LEU A 42 -19.76 3.59 23.42
C LEU A 42 -20.19 2.14 23.70
N ALA A 43 -20.57 1.37 22.68
CA ALA A 43 -20.91 -0.03 22.88
C ALA A 43 -19.69 -0.82 23.38
N TRP A 44 -19.92 -1.81 24.26
CA TRP A 44 -18.85 -2.65 24.81
C TRP A 44 -17.88 -3.25 23.75
N PRO A 45 -18.29 -3.58 22.50
CA PRO A 45 -17.37 -4.10 21.50
C PRO A 45 -16.38 -3.05 20.97
N ALA A 46 -16.69 -1.75 21.07
CA ALA A 46 -15.85 -0.68 20.52
C ALA A 46 -14.47 -0.67 21.18
N ALA A 47 -14.39 -0.85 22.50
CA ALA A 47 -13.11 -0.93 23.21
C ALA A 47 -12.26 -2.15 22.78
N ALA A 48 -12.89 -3.26 22.42
CA ALA A 48 -12.18 -4.43 21.89
C ALA A 48 -11.66 -4.16 20.47
N LEU A 49 -12.46 -3.50 19.63
CA LEU A 49 -12.05 -3.10 18.28
C LEU A 49 -10.91 -2.08 18.28
N TRP A 50 -10.91 -1.10 19.19
CA TRP A 50 -9.80 -0.16 19.33
C TRP A 50 -8.50 -0.84 19.77
N ARG A 51 -8.59 -1.81 20.69
CA ARG A 51 -7.44 -2.65 21.06
C ARG A 51 -6.95 -3.48 19.88
N LEU A 52 -7.85 -4.08 19.12
CA LEU A 52 -7.50 -4.81 17.90
C LEU A 52 -6.82 -3.88 16.88
N HIS A 53 -7.38 -2.70 16.63
CA HIS A 53 -6.83 -1.69 15.73
C HIS A 53 -5.39 -1.31 16.13
N LEU A 54 -5.13 -1.09 17.42
CA LEU A 54 -3.78 -0.81 17.92
C LEU A 54 -2.80 -1.95 17.59
N TRP A 55 -3.16 -3.20 17.89
CA TRP A 55 -2.30 -4.35 17.64
C TRP A 55 -2.06 -4.58 16.16
N LEU A 56 -3.09 -4.41 15.32
CA LEU A 56 -2.95 -4.44 13.87
C LEU A 56 -2.02 -3.32 13.38
N GLY A 57 -2.05 -2.15 14.03
CA GLY A 57 -1.16 -1.03 13.74
C GLY A 57 0.30 -1.39 14.00
N TYR A 58 0.60 -2.03 15.13
CA TYR A 58 1.95 -2.54 15.41
C TYR A 58 2.38 -3.65 14.44
N ALA A 59 1.48 -4.55 14.08
CA ALA A 59 1.75 -5.57 13.07
C ALA A 59 2.04 -4.93 11.68
N LEU A 60 1.36 -3.83 11.35
CA LEU A 60 1.61 -3.10 10.11
C LEU A 60 2.98 -2.42 10.17
N MET A 61 3.36 -1.81 11.31
CA MET A 61 4.70 -1.23 11.49
C MET A 61 5.82 -2.24 11.24
N LEU A 62 5.66 -3.48 11.71
CA LEU A 62 6.60 -4.56 11.43
C LEU A 62 6.68 -4.84 9.91
N GLY A 63 5.54 -4.98 9.24
CA GLY A 63 5.49 -5.23 7.80
C GLY A 63 6.02 -4.08 6.94
N LEU A 64 5.81 -2.83 7.35
CA LEU A 64 6.39 -1.65 6.71
C LEU A 64 7.89 -1.61 6.89
N THR A 65 8.39 -1.88 8.09
CA THR A 65 9.83 -1.96 8.36
C THR A 65 10.48 -3.05 7.52
N ALA A 66 9.86 -4.24 7.45
CA ALA A 66 10.31 -5.32 6.58
C ALA A 66 10.34 -4.89 5.10
N ARG A 67 9.31 -4.16 4.62
CA ARG A 67 9.28 -3.62 3.26
C ARG A 67 10.40 -2.62 2.99
N LEU A 68 10.67 -1.74 3.95
CA LEU A 68 11.76 -0.76 3.87
C LEU A 68 13.11 -1.45 3.76
N VAL A 69 13.39 -2.43 4.63
CA VAL A 69 14.61 -3.26 4.55
C VAL A 69 14.72 -3.95 3.19
N TRP A 70 13.62 -4.55 2.71
CA TRP A 70 13.60 -5.22 1.40
C TRP A 70 13.76 -4.25 0.22
N ALA A 71 13.46 -2.97 0.40
CA ALA A 71 13.70 -1.95 -0.61
C ALA A 71 15.19 -1.60 -0.79
N PHE A 72 16.06 -1.99 0.15
CA PHE A 72 17.50 -1.84 0.04
C PHE A 72 18.21 -3.16 -0.29
N ALA A 73 17.81 -4.26 0.36
CA ALA A 73 18.46 -5.57 0.26
C ALA A 73 17.83 -6.52 -0.78
N GLY A 74 16.61 -6.24 -1.24
CA GLY A 74 15.88 -7.11 -2.15
C GLY A 74 16.35 -7.05 -3.61
N PRO A 75 15.76 -7.88 -4.48
CA PRO A 75 16.04 -7.89 -5.92
C PRO A 75 15.78 -6.53 -6.57
N GLU A 76 16.33 -6.27 -7.76
CA GLU A 76 16.25 -4.97 -8.46
C GLU A 76 14.83 -4.38 -8.51
N VAL A 77 13.83 -5.22 -8.79
CA VAL A 77 12.40 -4.84 -8.84
C VAL A 77 11.78 -4.53 -7.48
N ALA A 78 12.37 -5.00 -6.38
CA ALA A 78 11.95 -4.68 -5.02
C ALA A 78 12.53 -3.33 -4.54
N ARG A 79 13.62 -2.86 -5.16
CA ARG A 79 14.39 -1.69 -4.73
C ARG A 79 13.73 -0.38 -5.14
N TRP A 80 14.01 0.68 -4.39
CA TRP A 80 13.51 2.03 -4.67
C TRP A 80 13.85 2.54 -6.07
N GLN A 81 15.01 2.16 -6.60
CA GLN A 81 15.45 2.53 -7.95
C GLN A 81 14.47 2.03 -9.02
N GLY A 82 13.90 0.83 -8.83
CA GLY A 82 12.88 0.25 -9.72
C GLY A 82 11.49 0.90 -9.63
N LEU A 83 11.31 1.85 -8.71
CA LEU A 83 10.09 2.68 -8.62
C LEU A 83 10.32 4.10 -9.15
N TRP A 84 11.56 4.54 -9.29
CA TRP A 84 11.92 5.91 -9.63
C TRP A 84 12.09 6.10 -11.14
N HIS A 85 11.05 6.60 -11.82
CA HIS A 85 11.05 6.78 -13.28
C HIS A 85 10.70 8.22 -13.72
N PRO A 86 11.50 9.24 -13.34
CA PRO A 86 11.16 10.65 -13.55
C PRO A 86 11.10 11.07 -15.03
N ALA A 87 11.85 10.40 -15.92
CA ALA A 87 11.77 10.64 -17.36
C ALA A 87 10.45 10.13 -17.94
N ALA A 88 10.01 8.94 -17.53
CA ALA A 88 8.75 8.34 -17.97
C ALA A 88 7.54 9.10 -17.43
N TRP A 89 7.59 9.58 -16.17
CA TRP A 89 6.53 10.41 -15.60
C TRP A 89 6.34 11.71 -16.39
N ARG A 90 7.44 12.38 -16.76
CA ARG A 90 7.41 13.58 -17.60
C ARG A 90 6.88 13.32 -19.01
N ALA A 91 7.27 12.20 -19.62
CA ALA A 91 6.79 11.82 -20.94
C ALA A 91 5.27 11.61 -20.98
N VAL A 92 4.68 11.03 -19.92
CA VAL A 92 3.23 10.83 -19.86
C VAL A 92 2.46 12.14 -19.69
N LEU A 93 2.99 13.10 -18.93
CA LEU A 93 2.40 14.44 -18.83
C LEU A 93 2.28 15.12 -20.21
N GLY A 94 3.24 14.85 -21.11
CA GLY A 94 3.21 15.33 -22.49
C GLY A 94 2.31 14.55 -23.45
N GLN A 95 2.16 13.23 -23.25
CA GLN A 95 1.46 12.35 -24.22
C GLN A 95 -0.04 12.17 -23.93
N ARG A 96 -0.54 12.58 -22.74
CA ARG A 96 -1.96 12.42 -22.28
C ARG A 96 -2.53 10.99 -22.40
N ARG A 97 -1.70 9.98 -22.64
CA ARG A 97 -2.12 8.57 -22.71
C ARG A 97 -1.96 7.93 -21.34
N ILE A 98 -3.08 7.73 -20.67
CA ILE A 98 -3.21 6.88 -19.48
C ILE A 98 -3.65 5.48 -19.92
N PHE A 99 -3.29 4.43 -19.16
CA PHE A 99 -3.59 3.02 -19.48
C PHE A 99 -2.95 2.49 -20.78
N THR A 100 -1.61 2.57 -20.85
CA THR A 100 -0.84 1.88 -21.88
C THR A 100 -0.61 0.41 -21.52
N PRO A 101 -0.54 -0.50 -22.52
CA PRO A 101 -0.20 -1.88 -22.25
C PRO A 101 1.22 -1.97 -21.64
N PRO A 102 1.51 -2.99 -20.81
CA PRO A 102 2.83 -3.18 -20.26
C PRO A 102 3.77 -3.57 -21.39
N GLU A 103 4.83 -2.78 -21.61
CA GLU A 103 5.85 -3.07 -22.61
C GLU A 103 7.11 -3.69 -21.99
N THR A 104 7.27 -3.55 -20.68
CA THR A 104 8.45 -3.99 -19.92
C THR A 104 8.03 -4.79 -18.68
N PHE A 105 8.91 -5.68 -18.25
CA PHE A 105 8.74 -6.41 -16.98
C PHE A 105 9.03 -5.47 -15.80
N GLY A 106 8.32 -5.66 -14.70
CA GLY A 106 8.38 -4.79 -13.52
C GLY A 106 7.16 -3.87 -13.41
N HIS A 107 7.36 -2.77 -12.68
CA HIS A 107 6.30 -1.80 -12.41
C HIS A 107 6.01 -0.92 -13.62
N HIS A 108 4.73 -0.69 -13.89
CA HIS A 108 4.32 0.31 -14.85
C HIS A 108 4.77 1.71 -14.37
N PRO A 109 5.49 2.52 -15.17
CA PRO A 109 6.06 3.78 -14.71
C PRO A 109 5.02 4.75 -14.11
N LEU A 110 3.82 4.80 -14.67
CA LEU A 110 2.74 5.61 -14.08
C LEU A 110 2.26 5.11 -12.71
N ALA A 111 2.19 3.79 -12.53
CA ALA A 111 1.78 3.22 -11.26
C ALA A 111 2.85 3.46 -10.19
N SER A 112 4.14 3.51 -10.58
CA SER A 112 5.24 3.72 -9.63
C SER A 112 5.19 5.09 -8.94
N ALA A 113 4.77 6.14 -9.64
CA ALA A 113 4.54 7.46 -9.03
C ALA A 113 3.43 7.41 -7.96
N GLY A 114 2.32 6.73 -8.28
CA GLY A 114 1.23 6.52 -7.32
C GLY A 114 1.68 5.73 -6.08
N TYR A 115 2.50 4.70 -6.26
CA TYR A 115 3.05 3.92 -5.14
C TYR A 115 3.97 4.76 -4.24
N LEU A 116 4.83 5.61 -4.81
CA LEU A 116 5.69 6.49 -4.02
C LEU A 116 4.87 7.51 -3.21
N MET A 117 3.83 8.09 -3.81
CA MET A 117 2.90 8.97 -3.10
C MET A 117 2.23 8.24 -1.92
N ILE A 118 1.71 7.04 -2.16
CA ILE A 118 1.04 6.24 -1.13
C ILE A 118 2.01 5.81 -0.03
N TYR A 119 3.27 5.49 -0.34
CA TYR A 119 4.28 5.23 0.69
C TYR A 119 4.54 6.45 1.58
N GLY A 120 4.58 7.66 0.99
CA GLY A 120 4.71 8.91 1.75
C GLY A 120 3.51 9.14 2.69
N LEU A 121 2.29 8.97 2.18
CA LEU A 121 1.08 9.08 2.99
C LEU A 121 1.02 8.00 4.09
N LEU A 122 1.49 6.79 3.79
CA LEU A 122 1.51 5.68 4.74
C LEU A 122 2.49 5.92 5.89
N LEU A 123 3.59 6.63 5.61
CA LEU A 123 4.49 7.10 6.67
C LEU A 123 3.79 8.10 7.60
N VAL A 124 3.05 9.07 7.04
CA VAL A 124 2.28 10.03 7.87
C VAL A 124 1.25 9.30 8.72
N MET A 125 0.52 8.34 8.12
CA MET A 125 -0.46 7.49 8.82
C MET A 125 0.14 6.67 9.95
N ALA A 126 1.31 6.06 9.71
CA ALA A 126 2.05 5.30 10.69
C ALA A 126 2.51 6.16 11.88
N LEU A 127 3.09 7.32 11.58
CA LEU A 127 3.59 8.25 12.60
C LEU A 127 2.43 8.83 13.43
N SER A 128 1.33 9.23 12.80
CA SER A 128 0.16 9.72 13.51
C SER A 128 -0.48 8.64 14.38
N GLY A 129 -0.57 7.39 13.89
CA GLY A 129 -1.08 6.26 14.67
C GLY A 129 -0.23 5.92 15.89
N LEU A 130 1.10 5.91 15.74
CA LEU A 130 2.02 5.73 16.86
C LEU A 130 1.94 6.87 17.87
N ALA A 131 1.77 8.11 17.41
CA ALA A 131 1.59 9.27 18.28
C ALA A 131 0.28 9.17 19.07
N LEU A 132 -0.82 8.77 18.43
CA LEU A 132 -2.09 8.54 19.10
C LEU A 132 -2.03 7.40 20.11
N ALA A 133 -1.30 6.31 19.80
CA ALA A 133 -1.05 5.23 20.76
C ALA A 133 -0.30 5.73 22.01
N ALA A 134 0.69 6.62 21.84
CA ALA A 134 1.41 7.25 22.93
C ALA A 134 0.52 8.20 23.75
N ILE A 135 -0.25 9.07 23.09
CA ILE A 135 -1.08 10.10 23.72
C ILE A 135 -2.28 9.49 24.45
N ASP A 136 -3.05 8.63 23.78
CA ASP A 136 -4.32 8.11 24.31
C ASP A 136 -4.13 6.88 25.22
N GLN A 137 -3.13 6.04 24.94
CA GLN A 137 -2.97 4.75 25.61
C GLN A 137 -1.66 4.63 26.41
N GLY A 138 -0.78 5.64 26.38
CA GLY A 138 0.47 5.63 27.13
C GLY A 138 1.42 4.50 26.70
N THR A 139 1.42 4.12 25.43
CA THR A 139 2.16 2.95 24.94
C THR A 139 2.89 3.23 23.62
N GLY A 140 3.76 2.30 23.24
CA GLY A 140 4.52 2.35 22.01
C GLY A 140 5.80 3.19 22.10
N PRO A 141 6.57 3.22 21.00
CA PRO A 141 7.92 3.81 20.99
C PRO A 141 7.93 5.34 21.17
N LEU A 142 6.82 6.02 20.89
CA LEU A 142 6.71 7.48 21.05
C LEU A 142 6.22 7.91 22.44
N TYR A 143 5.91 6.96 23.33
CA TYR A 143 5.44 7.27 24.69
C TYR A 143 6.35 8.21 25.47
N PRO A 144 7.69 8.03 25.50
CA PRO A 144 8.57 8.94 26.25
C PRO A 144 8.54 10.40 25.78
N LEU A 145 8.11 10.63 24.52
CA LEU A 145 8.08 11.96 23.91
C LEU A 145 6.68 12.61 23.96
N LEU A 146 5.63 11.81 23.77
CA LEU A 146 4.25 12.30 23.55
C LEU A 146 3.23 11.72 24.55
N GLY A 147 3.69 10.98 25.56
CA GLY A 147 2.81 10.34 26.54
C GLY A 147 1.85 11.33 27.18
N TYR A 148 0.54 11.10 27.02
CA TYR A 148 -0.54 11.91 27.60
C TYR A 148 -0.50 13.40 27.26
N THR A 149 0.19 13.82 26.19
CA THR A 149 0.17 15.21 25.70
C THR A 149 -1.12 15.50 24.94
N LEU A 150 -2.25 15.57 25.65
CA LEU A 150 -3.59 15.65 25.07
C LEU A 150 -3.81 16.86 24.15
N GLU A 151 -3.07 17.96 24.38
CA GLU A 151 -3.10 19.15 23.53
C GLU A 151 -2.71 18.86 22.07
N LEU A 152 -1.81 17.90 21.85
CA LEU A 152 -1.35 17.48 20.52
C LEU A 152 -2.26 16.43 19.88
N LYS A 153 -3.22 15.88 20.62
CA LYS A 153 -4.09 14.79 20.14
C LYS A 153 -4.76 15.14 18.81
N THR A 154 -5.37 16.32 18.73
CA THR A 154 -6.11 16.76 17.54
C THR A 154 -5.20 16.89 16.32
N PHE A 155 -3.95 17.34 16.53
CA PHE A 155 -2.95 17.49 15.48
C PHE A 155 -2.58 16.15 14.82
N PHE A 156 -2.50 15.06 15.60
CA PHE A 156 -2.23 13.73 15.06
C PHE A 156 -3.49 12.99 14.61
N ARG A 157 -4.62 13.22 15.29
CA ARG A 157 -5.92 12.61 14.97
C ARG A 157 -6.44 13.02 13.60
N ALA A 158 -6.45 14.33 13.31
CA ALA A 158 -7.00 14.85 12.06
C ALA A 158 -6.38 14.21 10.79
N PRO A 159 -5.04 14.15 10.62
CA PRO A 159 -4.46 13.46 9.47
C PRO A 159 -4.68 11.95 9.51
N HIS A 160 -4.72 11.31 10.69
CA HIS A 160 -4.96 9.86 10.80
C HIS A 160 -6.36 9.47 10.30
N GLU A 161 -7.39 10.18 10.76
CA GLU A 161 -8.78 9.97 10.36
C GLU A 161 -8.99 10.33 8.89
N TRP A 162 -8.44 11.45 8.41
CA TRP A 162 -8.59 11.85 7.00
C TRP A 162 -7.89 10.90 6.03
N LEU A 163 -6.65 10.47 6.37
CA LEU A 163 -5.88 9.56 5.51
C LEU A 163 -6.56 8.19 5.36
N GLN A 164 -7.35 7.74 6.33
CA GLN A 164 -8.11 6.51 6.23
C GLN A 164 -8.97 6.49 4.97
N TYR A 165 -9.71 7.57 4.70
CA TYR A 165 -10.54 7.68 3.50
C TYR A 165 -9.71 7.69 2.22
N VAL A 166 -8.53 8.31 2.25
CA VAL A 166 -7.59 8.29 1.11
C VAL A 166 -7.11 6.87 0.82
N PHE A 167 -6.77 6.07 1.85
CA PHE A 167 -6.36 4.68 1.64
C PHE A 167 -7.51 3.79 1.17
N ILE A 168 -8.73 3.99 1.67
CA ILE A 168 -9.91 3.27 1.18
C ILE A 168 -10.12 3.57 -0.32
N ALA A 169 -10.09 4.85 -0.70
CA ALA A 169 -10.20 5.25 -2.10
C ALA A 169 -9.07 4.67 -2.96
N PHE A 170 -7.83 4.67 -2.44
CA PHE A 170 -6.69 4.05 -3.11
C PHE A 170 -6.87 2.54 -3.30
N ILE A 171 -7.33 1.79 -2.29
CA ILE A 171 -7.58 0.35 -2.41
C ILE A 171 -8.59 0.07 -3.52
N VAL A 172 -9.71 0.80 -3.53
CA VAL A 172 -10.74 0.65 -4.56
C VAL A 172 -10.18 0.97 -5.95
N ALA A 173 -9.46 2.09 -6.09
CA ALA A 173 -8.83 2.48 -7.35
C ALA A 173 -7.76 1.47 -7.81
N HIS A 174 -6.95 0.95 -6.89
CA HIS A 174 -5.89 0.00 -7.17
C HIS A 174 -6.44 -1.34 -7.67
N LEU A 175 -7.46 -1.89 -6.99
CA LEU A 175 -8.14 -3.11 -7.41
C LEU A 175 -8.93 -2.89 -8.71
N GLY A 176 -9.58 -1.74 -8.85
CA GLY A 176 -10.28 -1.35 -10.07
C GLY A 176 -9.35 -1.25 -11.28
N ALA A 177 -8.17 -0.62 -11.10
CA ALA A 177 -7.14 -0.54 -12.12
C ALA A 177 -6.61 -1.91 -12.52
N LEU A 178 -6.43 -2.82 -11.55
CA LEU A 178 -6.05 -4.21 -11.79
C LEU A 178 -7.05 -4.92 -12.70
N ILE A 179 -8.33 -4.90 -12.33
CA ILE A 179 -9.42 -5.53 -13.10
C ILE A 179 -9.53 -4.92 -14.49
N LEU A 180 -9.48 -3.58 -14.59
CA LEU A 180 -9.57 -2.88 -15.86
C LEU A 180 -8.40 -3.22 -16.78
N HIS A 181 -7.19 -3.31 -16.23
CA HIS A 181 -6.00 -3.64 -17.00
C HIS A 181 -6.03 -5.09 -17.50
N GLU A 182 -6.47 -6.05 -16.68
CA GLU A 182 -6.66 -7.43 -17.12
C GLU A 182 -7.72 -7.54 -18.23
N ARG A 183 -8.87 -6.87 -18.06
CA ARG A 183 -9.96 -6.89 -19.05
C ARG A 183 -9.58 -6.21 -20.36
N ARG A 184 -8.92 -5.06 -20.31
CA ARG A 184 -8.59 -4.25 -21.50
C ARG A 184 -7.40 -4.80 -22.26
N HIS A 185 -6.37 -5.28 -21.57
CA HIS A 185 -5.14 -5.72 -22.20
C HIS A 185 -5.02 -7.24 -22.32
N GLY A 186 -5.88 -8.01 -21.66
CA GLY A 186 -5.88 -9.49 -21.72
C GLY A 186 -4.59 -10.09 -21.16
N VAL A 187 -4.00 -9.45 -20.15
CA VAL A 187 -2.77 -9.89 -19.47
C VAL A 187 -3.10 -10.12 -18.00
N PRO A 188 -2.79 -11.29 -17.42
CA PRO A 188 -3.09 -11.58 -16.01
C PRO A 188 -2.10 -10.85 -15.09
N VAL A 189 -2.48 -9.68 -14.59
CA VAL A 189 -1.63 -8.82 -13.74
C VAL A 189 -1.71 -9.25 -12.28
N ALA A 190 -2.89 -9.65 -11.80
CA ALA A 190 -3.13 -10.06 -10.41
C ALA A 190 -2.31 -11.31 -10.06
N GLN A 191 -2.24 -12.23 -11.02
CA GLN A 191 -1.50 -13.49 -10.91
C GLN A 191 0.00 -13.25 -10.65
N ALA A 192 0.56 -12.12 -11.04
CA ALA A 192 1.97 -11.82 -10.80
C ALA A 192 2.30 -11.69 -9.31
N MET A 193 1.36 -11.20 -8.49
CA MET A 193 1.53 -11.11 -7.04
C MET A 193 1.27 -12.44 -6.32
N VAL A 194 0.61 -13.39 -6.98
CA VAL A 194 0.35 -14.74 -6.43
C VAL A 194 1.42 -15.74 -6.85
N SER A 195 1.89 -15.69 -8.09
CA SER A 195 2.84 -16.65 -8.66
C SER A 195 4.29 -16.14 -8.68
N GLY A 196 4.48 -14.82 -8.71
CA GLY A 196 5.76 -14.18 -9.00
C GLY A 196 6.09 -14.04 -10.48
N TYR A 197 5.30 -14.62 -11.38
CA TYR A 197 5.49 -14.53 -12.82
C TYR A 197 4.68 -13.39 -13.42
N GLN A 198 5.33 -12.52 -14.17
CA GLN A 198 4.66 -11.51 -14.98
C GLN A 198 4.61 -11.96 -16.43
N TYR A 199 3.52 -11.62 -17.11
CA TYR A 199 3.24 -11.99 -18.49
C TYR A 199 3.18 -10.73 -19.35
N LEU A 200 3.75 -10.79 -20.55
CA LEU A 200 3.65 -9.76 -21.59
C LEU A 200 3.18 -10.43 -22.88
N LYS A 201 2.37 -9.72 -23.67
CA LYS A 201 2.02 -10.19 -25.02
C LYS A 201 3.24 -10.08 -25.93
N GLU A 202 3.55 -11.13 -26.67
CA GLU A 202 4.54 -11.03 -27.74
C GLU A 202 3.98 -10.12 -28.84
N LYS A 203 4.81 -9.18 -29.31
CA LYS A 203 4.48 -8.41 -30.51
C LYS A 203 4.64 -9.36 -31.71
N PRO A 204 3.67 -9.41 -32.64
CA PRO A 204 3.74 -10.26 -33.83
C PRO A 204 4.96 -9.93 -34.70
#